data_AF-A0A966IQC2-F1
#
_entry.id   AF-A0A966IQC2-F1
#
_cell.length_a   1.000
_cell.length_b   1.000
_cell.length_c   1.000
_cell.angle_alpha   90.00
_cell.angle_beta   90.00
_cell.angle_gamma   90.00
#
_symmetry.space_group_name_H-M   'P 1'
#
loop_
_entity.id
_entity.type
_entity.pdbx_description
1 polymer ?
#
loop_
_entity_poly.entity_id
_entity_poly.type
_entity_poly.pdbx_seq_one_letter_code
_entity_poly.pdbx_strand_id
1 'polypeptide(L)'
;QHASKVAILSANYIAAKLRGAFPTLYTGEGGLVAHECIIDLREITKETGVTVDDVAKRLMDFGFHAPTMSFPVAGTLMIEPTESENVAELDRFIAAMLSIGAEIDEIRSGKVQVEQSPLRHAPHTAEAITAEPWDKPYSRQQGAFPGGVEHGLMRLSKYWPSVGRIDGAYGDRNLVCACEPIEALAINS
;
A
#
# COMPACT_ATOMS: atom_id res chain seq x y z
N GLN A 1 -9.18 27.86 -12.94
CA GLN A 1 -9.14 28.35 -11.54
C GLN A 1 -9.77 27.38 -10.52
N HIS A 2 -10.76 26.56 -10.89
CA HIS A 2 -11.37 25.61 -9.94
C HIS A 2 -10.46 24.40 -9.64
N ALA A 3 -9.76 23.88 -10.66
CA ALA A 3 -8.84 22.74 -10.56
C ALA A 3 -7.86 22.83 -9.38
N SER A 4 -7.02 23.87 -9.34
CA SER A 4 -6.01 24.03 -8.28
C SER A 4 -6.62 24.12 -6.86
N LYS A 5 -7.82 24.68 -6.72
CA LYS A 5 -8.52 24.74 -5.42
C LYS A 5 -8.98 23.36 -4.98
N VAL A 6 -9.50 22.56 -5.91
CA VAL A 6 -9.96 21.19 -5.64
C VAL A 6 -8.76 20.29 -5.34
N ALA A 7 -7.66 20.36 -6.09
CA ALA A 7 -6.45 19.58 -5.79
C ALA A 7 -5.93 19.85 -4.36
N ILE A 8 -5.84 21.12 -3.95
CA ILE A 8 -5.44 21.49 -2.58
C ILE A 8 -6.45 20.97 -1.55
N LEU A 9 -7.75 21.11 -1.82
CA LEU A 9 -8.80 20.61 -0.92
C LEU A 9 -8.71 19.09 -0.74
N SER A 10 -8.54 18.33 -1.83
CA SER A 10 -8.44 16.86 -1.82
C SER A 10 -7.24 16.39 -1.01
N ALA A 11 -6.06 17.01 -1.19
CA ALA A 11 -4.86 16.66 -0.42
C ALA A 11 -5.03 16.94 1.08
N ASN A 12 -5.61 18.10 1.42
CA ASN A 12 -5.90 18.43 2.82
C ASN A 12 -6.98 17.53 3.44
N TYR A 13 -7.97 17.09 2.65
CA TYR A 13 -8.98 16.14 3.09
C TYR A 13 -8.35 14.80 3.48
N ILE A 14 -7.48 14.24 2.63
CA ILE A 14 -6.73 13.01 2.94
C ILE A 14 -5.85 13.21 4.18
N ALA A 15 -5.02 14.26 4.21
CA ALA A 15 -4.11 14.52 5.33
C ALA A 15 -4.84 14.65 6.67
N ALA A 16 -5.99 15.34 6.68
CA ALA A 16 -6.80 15.50 7.88
C ALA A 16 -7.40 14.17 8.36
N LYS A 17 -7.85 13.31 7.44
CA LYS A 17 -8.46 12.01 7.77
C LYS A 17 -7.45 10.97 8.21
N LEU A 18 -6.21 11.04 7.71
CA LEU A 18 -5.14 10.10 8.07
C LEU A 18 -4.36 10.48 9.32
N ARG A 19 -4.47 11.71 9.83
CA ARG A 19 -3.66 12.27 10.92
C ARG A 19 -3.57 11.38 12.18
N GLY A 20 -4.61 10.61 12.51
CA GLY A 20 -4.62 9.73 13.68
C GLY A 20 -3.82 8.45 13.52
N ALA A 21 -3.63 7.98 12.28
CA ALA A 21 -2.93 6.73 11.97
C ALA A 21 -1.53 6.97 11.36
N PHE A 22 -1.38 8.05 10.57
CA PHE A 22 -0.15 8.41 9.90
C PHE A 22 0.19 9.89 10.13
N PRO A 23 1.35 10.21 10.73
CA PRO A 23 1.81 11.58 10.87
C PRO A 23 2.06 12.23 9.51
N THR A 24 1.61 13.48 9.33
CA THR A 24 2.01 14.30 8.18
C THR A 24 3.36 14.96 8.47
N LEU A 25 4.35 14.78 7.58
CA LEU A 25 5.73 15.22 7.83
C LEU A 25 5.91 16.73 7.78
N TYR A 26 5.34 17.39 6.76
CA TYR A 26 5.44 18.82 6.57
C TYR A 26 4.06 19.45 6.41
N THR A 27 3.83 20.53 7.13
CA THR A 27 2.62 21.34 7.03
C THR A 27 2.98 22.82 7.03
N GLY A 28 2.22 23.62 6.30
CA GLY A 28 2.29 25.07 6.35
C GLY A 28 1.48 25.65 7.51
N GLU A 29 1.13 26.93 7.37
CA GLU A 29 0.29 27.65 8.33
C GLU A 29 -1.07 26.95 8.53
N GLY A 30 -1.54 26.90 9.77
CA GLY A 30 -2.80 26.23 10.12
C GLY A 30 -2.78 24.70 10.00
N GLY A 31 -1.60 24.09 9.80
CA GLY A 31 -1.49 22.63 9.64
C GLY A 31 -2.00 22.12 8.29
N LEU A 32 -2.06 23.01 7.28
CA LEU A 32 -2.51 22.70 5.94
C LEU A 32 -1.35 22.29 5.03
N VAL A 33 -1.66 21.52 3.99
CA VAL A 33 -0.74 21.12 2.93
C VAL A 33 -1.11 21.80 1.61
N ALA A 34 -0.26 21.64 0.59
CA ALA A 34 -0.56 22.14 -0.76
C ALA A 34 -1.44 21.14 -1.54
N HIS A 35 -1.05 20.80 -2.76
CA HIS A 35 -1.76 19.82 -3.61
C HIS A 35 -1.36 18.37 -3.33
N GLU A 36 -0.42 18.15 -2.42
CA GLU A 36 0.09 16.86 -1.99
C GLU A 36 0.40 16.87 -0.48
N CYS A 37 0.49 15.69 0.14
CA CYS A 37 0.95 15.53 1.51
C CYS A 37 1.98 14.39 1.63
N ILE A 38 2.90 14.51 2.58
CA ILE A 38 3.88 13.46 2.87
C ILE A 38 3.52 12.82 4.21
N ILE A 39 3.29 11.51 4.20
CA ILE A 39 3.08 10.72 5.42
C ILE A 39 4.38 10.07 5.87
N ASP A 40 4.70 10.21 7.15
CA ASP A 40 5.94 9.74 7.73
C ASP A 40 5.78 8.35 8.36
N LEU A 41 6.47 7.36 7.80
CA LEU A 41 6.47 5.99 8.30
C LEU A 41 7.73 5.67 9.12
N ARG A 42 8.69 6.59 9.26
CA ARG A 42 10.00 6.27 9.82
C ARG A 42 9.93 5.81 11.28
N GLU A 43 9.15 6.49 12.12
CA GLU A 43 8.95 6.06 13.51
C GLU A 43 8.13 4.77 13.57
N ILE A 44 7.12 4.61 12.72
CA ILE A 44 6.37 3.36 12.59
C ILE A 44 7.31 2.20 12.26
N THR A 45 8.23 2.37 11.31
CA THR A 45 9.22 1.37 10.94
C THR A 45 10.14 1.03 12.11
N LYS A 46 10.62 2.02 12.86
CA LYS A 46 11.47 1.78 14.05
C LYS A 46 10.74 0.99 15.13
N GLU A 47 9.47 1.29 15.36
CA GLU A 47 8.66 0.65 16.42
C GLU A 47 8.18 -0.75 16.04
N THR A 48 7.82 -0.97 14.77
CA THR A 48 7.06 -2.15 14.35
C THR A 48 7.79 -3.03 13.33
N GLY A 49 8.86 -2.53 12.70
CA GLY A 49 9.50 -3.19 11.56
C GLY A 49 8.72 -3.10 10.25
N VAL A 50 7.52 -2.50 10.23
CA VAL A 50 6.74 -2.27 9.01
C VAL A 50 7.41 -1.20 8.16
N THR A 51 7.77 -1.53 6.91
CA THR A 51 8.47 -0.61 6.00
C THR A 51 7.52 0.13 5.07
N VAL A 52 8.04 1.15 4.40
CA VAL A 52 7.35 1.85 3.31
C VAL A 52 6.92 0.88 2.19
N ASP A 53 7.75 -0.11 1.89
CA ASP A 53 7.44 -1.14 0.89
C ASP A 53 6.27 -2.01 1.33
N ASP A 54 6.16 -2.34 2.63
CA ASP A 54 5.05 -3.14 3.14
C ASP A 54 3.71 -2.43 2.94
N VAL A 55 3.63 -1.14 3.28
CA VAL A 55 2.43 -0.33 3.06
C VAL A 55 2.12 -0.20 1.57
N ALA A 56 3.14 0.07 0.75
CA ALA A 56 2.99 0.20 -0.70
C ALA A 56 2.50 -1.08 -1.38
N LYS A 57 3.06 -2.24 -1.00
CA LYS A 57 2.60 -3.53 -1.54
C LYS A 57 1.23 -3.91 -0.99
N ARG A 58 0.95 -3.60 0.28
CA ARG A 58 -0.36 -3.86 0.89
C ARG A 58 -1.47 -3.08 0.22
N LEU A 59 -1.23 -1.85 -0.20
CA LEU A 59 -2.20 -1.06 -1.00
C LEU A 59 -2.64 -1.77 -2.29
N MET A 60 -1.81 -2.61 -2.90
CA MET A 60 -2.19 -3.40 -4.08
C MET A 60 -3.29 -4.42 -3.75
N ASP A 61 -3.29 -4.98 -2.54
CA ASP A 61 -4.36 -5.87 -2.09
C ASP A 61 -5.69 -5.10 -1.92
N PHE A 62 -5.61 -3.80 -1.63
CA PHE A 62 -6.72 -2.85 -1.63
C PHE A 62 -7.04 -2.28 -3.02
N GLY A 63 -6.38 -2.74 -4.08
CA GLY A 63 -6.64 -2.29 -5.45
C GLY A 63 -6.06 -0.92 -5.79
N PHE A 64 -5.16 -0.38 -4.97
CA PHE A 64 -4.48 0.88 -5.22
C PHE A 64 -3.05 0.67 -5.69
N HIS A 65 -2.64 1.51 -6.64
CA HIS A 65 -1.21 1.74 -6.86
C HIS A 65 -0.66 2.56 -5.68
N ALA A 66 0.58 2.27 -5.27
CA ALA A 66 1.22 3.02 -4.20
C ALA A 66 1.46 4.49 -4.62
N PRO A 67 1.36 5.44 -3.68
CA PRO A 67 1.86 6.80 -3.89
C PRO A 67 3.38 6.82 -4.13
N THR A 68 3.94 8.00 -4.41
CA THR A 68 5.40 8.15 -4.56
C THR A 68 6.11 7.69 -3.28
N MET A 69 7.06 6.77 -3.42
CA MET A 69 7.76 6.15 -2.29
C MET A 69 9.16 6.72 -2.08
N SER A 70 9.53 6.95 -0.83
CA SER A 70 10.90 7.30 -0.40
C SER A 70 11.51 8.53 -1.09
N PHE A 71 10.65 9.41 -1.61
CA PHE A 71 11.01 10.70 -2.18
C PHE A 71 9.94 11.74 -1.80
N PRO A 72 10.31 12.98 -1.45
CA PRO A 72 11.67 13.52 -1.36
C PRO A 72 12.44 13.04 -0.12
N VAL A 73 11.79 12.31 0.80
CA VAL A 73 12.39 11.81 2.04
C VAL A 73 12.35 10.29 2.05
N ALA A 74 13.47 9.65 2.37
CA ALA A 74 13.53 8.19 2.46
C ALA A 74 12.60 7.67 3.59
N GLY A 75 11.86 6.59 3.31
CA GLY A 75 10.94 5.99 4.28
C GLY A 75 9.61 6.73 4.45
N THR A 76 9.20 7.56 3.49
CA THR A 76 7.90 8.24 3.48
C THR A 76 7.08 7.90 2.25
N LEU A 77 5.77 8.18 2.28
CA LEU A 77 4.91 8.17 1.10
C LEU A 77 4.41 9.59 0.81
N MET A 78 4.46 10.02 -0.45
CA MET A 78 3.95 11.30 -0.91
C MET A 78 2.69 11.09 -1.74
N ILE A 79 1.58 11.67 -1.29
CA ILE A 79 0.22 11.44 -1.81
C ILE A 79 -0.27 12.71 -2.48
N GLU A 80 -0.58 12.63 -3.77
CA GLU A 80 -1.16 13.69 -4.60
C GLU A 80 -2.43 13.17 -5.28
N PRO A 81 -3.64 13.48 -4.77
CA PRO A 81 -4.90 12.96 -5.33
C PRO A 81 -5.35 13.66 -6.62
N THR A 82 -4.75 14.81 -6.96
CA THR A 82 -5.21 15.72 -8.02
C THR A 82 -6.64 16.25 -7.80
N GLU A 83 -7.12 17.08 -8.72
CA GLU A 83 -8.49 17.57 -8.76
C GLU A 83 -9.49 16.64 -9.44
N SER A 84 -9.01 15.61 -10.14
CA SER A 84 -9.83 14.78 -11.03
C SER A 84 -10.52 13.63 -10.30
N GLU A 85 -9.96 13.23 -9.16
CA GLU A 85 -10.54 12.16 -8.35
C GLU A 85 -11.73 12.66 -7.55
N ASN A 86 -12.81 11.89 -7.58
CA ASN A 86 -14.02 12.21 -6.84
C ASN A 86 -13.86 11.82 -5.36
N VAL A 87 -14.70 12.41 -4.49
CA VAL A 87 -14.62 12.18 -3.04
C VAL A 87 -14.78 10.71 -2.64
N ALA A 88 -15.57 9.94 -3.39
CA ALA A 88 -15.74 8.52 -3.10
C ALA A 88 -14.42 7.77 -3.30
N GLU A 89 -13.62 8.13 -4.31
CA GLU A 89 -12.29 7.55 -4.50
C GLU A 89 -11.33 7.90 -3.38
N LEU A 90 -11.34 9.17 -2.94
CA LEU A 90 -10.53 9.61 -1.81
C LEU A 90 -10.90 8.85 -0.54
N ASP A 91 -12.20 8.65 -0.30
CA ASP A 91 -12.70 7.88 0.85
C ASP A 91 -12.29 6.40 0.76
N ARG A 92 -12.28 5.78 -0.43
CA ARG A 92 -11.77 4.42 -0.63
C ARG A 92 -10.28 4.33 -0.27
N PHE A 93 -9.47 5.28 -0.74
CA PHE A 93 -8.04 5.32 -0.44
C PHE A 93 -7.80 5.56 1.06
N ILE A 94 -8.54 6.49 1.69
CA ILE A 94 -8.46 6.76 3.12
C ILE A 94 -8.83 5.52 3.93
N ALA A 95 -9.91 4.82 3.57
CA ALA A 95 -10.32 3.59 4.25
C ALA A 95 -9.24 2.50 4.14
N ALA A 96 -8.63 2.33 2.97
CA ALA A 96 -7.52 1.40 2.79
C ALA A 96 -6.33 1.75 3.69
N MET A 97 -5.91 3.02 3.70
CA MET A 97 -4.83 3.48 4.56
C MET A 97 -5.16 3.31 6.04
N LEU A 98 -6.36 3.66 6.51
CA LEU A 98 -6.76 3.47 7.90
C LEU A 98 -6.83 2.00 8.29
N SER A 99 -7.28 1.11 7.40
CA SER A 99 -7.22 -0.33 7.61
C SER A 99 -5.77 -0.83 7.74
N ILE A 100 -4.85 -0.31 6.92
CA ILE A 100 -3.41 -0.59 7.05
C ILE A 100 -2.89 -0.06 8.38
N GLY A 101 -3.33 1.13 8.82
CA GLY A 101 -3.01 1.68 10.14
C GLY A 101 -3.43 0.75 11.28
N ALA A 102 -4.63 0.16 11.19
CA ALA A 102 -5.10 -0.83 12.16
C ALA A 102 -4.25 -2.12 12.13
N GLU A 103 -3.85 -2.62 10.95
CA GLU A 103 -2.91 -3.76 10.84
C GLU A 103 -1.55 -3.43 11.49
N ILE A 104 -1.06 -2.20 11.35
CA ILE A 104 0.17 -1.71 12.01
C ILE A 104 -0.03 -1.66 13.53
N ASP A 105 -1.19 -1.23 14.02
CA ASP A 105 -1.49 -1.16 15.45
C ASP A 105 -1.55 -2.57 16.10
N GLU A 106 -2.03 -3.58 15.37
CA GLU A 106 -1.97 -4.97 15.80
C GLU A 106 -0.52 -5.47 15.96
N ILE A 107 0.37 -5.05 15.06
CA ILE A 107 1.81 -5.34 15.16
C ILE A 107 2.43 -4.57 16.32
N ARG A 108 2.13 -3.27 16.45
CA ARG A 108 2.64 -2.42 17.55
C ARG A 108 2.24 -2.96 18.93
N SER A 109 1.05 -3.53 19.04
CA SER A 109 0.54 -4.15 20.28
C SER A 109 1.04 -5.58 20.52
N GLY A 110 1.79 -6.16 19.58
CA GLY A 110 2.34 -7.52 19.67
C GLY A 110 1.31 -8.64 19.45
N LYS A 111 0.10 -8.31 18.97
CA LYS A 111 -0.93 -9.32 18.63
C LYS A 111 -0.52 -10.15 17.43
N VAL A 112 0.20 -9.54 16.49
CA VAL A 112 0.69 -10.16 15.26
C VAL A 112 2.17 -9.82 15.11
N GLN A 113 3.02 -10.81 14.82
CA GLN A 113 4.41 -10.55 14.47
C GLN A 113 4.48 -9.98 13.06
N VAL A 114 5.36 -9.00 12.80
CA VAL A 114 5.45 -8.35 11.48
C VAL A 114 5.73 -9.36 10.37
N GLU A 115 6.55 -10.38 10.62
CA GLU A 115 6.90 -11.46 9.68
C GLU A 115 5.70 -12.33 9.30
N GLN A 116 4.68 -12.35 10.14
CA GLN A 116 3.46 -13.14 9.99
C GLN A 116 2.27 -12.32 9.51
N SER A 117 2.48 -11.02 9.28
CA SER A 117 1.42 -10.08 8.94
C SER A 117 1.06 -10.11 7.44
N PRO A 118 -0.18 -9.74 7.08
CA PRO A 118 -0.54 -9.49 5.69
C PRO A 118 0.35 -8.42 5.02
N LEU A 119 0.80 -7.42 5.79
CA LEU A 119 1.71 -6.36 5.33
C LEU A 119 3.02 -6.93 4.77
N ARG A 120 3.66 -7.87 5.48
CA ARG A 120 4.92 -8.47 5.04
C ARG A 120 4.74 -9.38 3.83
N HIS A 121 3.62 -10.08 3.77
CA HIS A 121 3.32 -11.04 2.70
C HIS A 121 2.66 -10.41 1.46
N ALA A 122 2.25 -9.14 1.54
CA ALA A 122 1.73 -8.42 0.38
C ALA A 122 2.81 -8.25 -0.71
N PRO A 123 2.40 -8.23 -2.00
CA PRO A 123 1.03 -8.36 -2.48
C PRO A 123 0.59 -9.84 -2.63
N HIS A 124 -0.73 -10.10 -2.52
CA HIS A 124 -1.30 -11.44 -2.62
C HIS A 124 -1.81 -11.71 -4.04
N THR A 125 -1.14 -12.61 -4.76
CA THR A 125 -1.56 -13.06 -6.10
C THR A 125 -2.75 -14.03 -6.01
N ALA A 126 -3.45 -14.23 -7.13
CA ALA A 126 -4.51 -15.23 -7.21
C ALA A 126 -3.98 -16.63 -6.85
N GLU A 127 -2.82 -17.00 -7.40
CA GLU A 127 -2.15 -18.27 -7.11
C GLU A 127 -1.87 -18.46 -5.61
N ALA A 128 -1.28 -17.44 -4.97
CA ALA A 128 -0.98 -17.49 -3.53
C ALA A 128 -2.25 -17.70 -2.69
N ILE A 129 -3.34 -17.01 -3.04
CA ILE A 129 -4.62 -17.12 -2.32
C ILE A 129 -5.28 -18.49 -2.53
N THR A 130 -5.16 -19.08 -3.72
CA THR A 130 -5.73 -20.39 -4.04
C THR A 130 -4.85 -21.57 -3.64
N ALA A 131 -3.61 -21.33 -3.22
CA ALA A 131 -2.68 -22.38 -2.83
C ALA A 131 -3.20 -23.24 -1.67
N GLU A 132 -2.88 -24.53 -1.73
CA GLU A 132 -3.15 -25.51 -0.67
C GLU A 132 -1.86 -26.25 -0.30
N PRO A 133 -1.49 -26.33 0.99
CA PRO A 133 -2.19 -25.76 2.16
C PRO A 133 -2.01 -24.24 2.29
N TRP A 134 -2.92 -23.60 3.03
CA TRP A 134 -2.75 -22.20 3.45
C TRP A 134 -2.02 -22.14 4.78
N ASP A 135 -0.79 -21.65 4.77
CA ASP A 135 0.16 -21.69 5.90
C ASP A 135 0.26 -20.36 6.66
N LYS A 136 -0.56 -19.35 6.30
CA LYS A 136 -0.51 -18.03 6.93
C LYS A 136 -1.45 -17.94 8.14
N PRO A 137 -1.08 -17.19 9.20
CA PRO A 137 -1.87 -17.09 10.44
C PRO A 137 -3.07 -16.13 10.34
N TYR A 138 -3.33 -15.60 9.15
CA TYR A 138 -4.50 -14.78 8.83
C TYR A 138 -5.30 -15.45 7.72
N SER A 139 -6.57 -15.05 7.55
CA SER A 139 -7.43 -15.68 6.54
C SER A 139 -7.07 -15.26 5.11
N ARG A 140 -7.38 -16.13 4.14
CA ARG A 140 -7.35 -15.77 2.71
C ARG A 140 -8.18 -14.52 2.40
N GLN A 141 -9.30 -14.34 3.10
CA GLN A 141 -10.15 -13.16 2.94
C GLN A 141 -9.42 -11.89 3.39
N GLN A 142 -8.66 -11.94 4.48
CA GLN A 142 -7.84 -10.81 4.92
C GLN A 142 -6.70 -10.51 3.94
N GLY A 143 -6.13 -11.53 3.30
CA GLY A 143 -5.14 -11.35 2.22
C GLY A 143 -5.75 -10.68 0.97
N ALA A 144 -6.84 -11.26 0.45
CA ALA A 144 -7.41 -10.90 -0.86
C ALA A 144 -8.44 -9.75 -0.84
N PHE A 145 -9.19 -9.59 0.26
CA PHE A 145 -10.29 -8.62 0.37
C PHE A 145 -10.21 -7.88 1.72
N PRO A 146 -9.10 -7.16 1.99
CA PRO A 146 -8.92 -6.49 3.27
C PRO A 146 -9.95 -5.38 3.47
N GLY A 147 -10.45 -5.19 4.69
CA GLY A 147 -11.55 -4.24 4.97
C GLY A 147 -12.95 -4.69 4.49
N GLY A 148 -13.07 -5.86 3.87
CA GLY A 148 -14.36 -6.41 3.44
C GLY A 148 -14.93 -5.77 2.16
N VAL A 149 -16.16 -6.15 1.80
CA VAL A 149 -16.83 -5.72 0.55
C VAL A 149 -17.40 -4.29 0.66
N GLU A 150 -17.53 -3.77 1.88
CA GLU A 150 -18.18 -2.48 2.15
C GLU A 150 -17.33 -1.27 1.77
N HIS A 151 -16.00 -1.34 1.84
CA HIS A 151 -15.10 -0.21 1.57
C HIS A 151 -14.68 -0.06 0.10
N GLY A 152 -15.52 -0.51 -0.84
CA GLY A 152 -15.31 -0.28 -2.27
C GLY A 152 -14.32 -1.23 -2.95
N LEU A 153 -13.83 -2.25 -2.23
CA LEU A 153 -13.29 -3.48 -2.78
C LEU A 153 -14.43 -4.43 -3.12
N MET A 154 -15.31 -4.01 -4.02
CA MET A 154 -16.37 -4.88 -4.50
C MET A 154 -15.74 -6.14 -5.06
N ARG A 155 -16.24 -7.32 -4.67
CA ARG A 155 -15.75 -8.62 -5.18
C ARG A 155 -15.72 -8.65 -6.72
N LEU A 156 -16.59 -7.89 -7.36
CA LEU A 156 -16.75 -7.78 -8.82
C LEU A 156 -15.61 -7.02 -9.51
N SER A 157 -14.83 -6.20 -8.81
CA SER A 157 -13.80 -5.33 -9.38
C SER A 157 -12.41 -5.59 -8.79
N LYS A 158 -12.16 -6.80 -8.27
CA LYS A 158 -10.86 -7.17 -7.70
C LYS A 158 -9.80 -7.15 -8.79
N TYR A 159 -8.80 -6.28 -8.62
CA TYR A 159 -7.56 -6.32 -9.38
C TYR A 159 -6.58 -7.26 -8.68
N TRP A 160 -6.02 -8.21 -9.43
CA TRP A 160 -5.05 -9.17 -8.91
C TRP A 160 -3.63 -8.76 -9.26
N PRO A 161 -2.73 -8.63 -8.26
CA PRO A 161 -1.30 -8.60 -8.50
C PRO A 161 -0.88 -9.84 -9.30
N SER A 162 -0.16 -9.62 -10.41
CA SER A 162 0.26 -10.71 -11.30
C SER A 162 1.42 -11.52 -10.75
N VAL A 163 2.22 -10.93 -9.87
CA VAL A 163 3.38 -11.54 -9.22
C VAL A 163 3.44 -11.16 -7.75
N GLY A 164 4.14 -11.96 -6.95
CA GLY A 164 4.44 -11.65 -5.56
C GLY A 164 5.43 -10.50 -5.42
N ARG A 165 5.94 -10.28 -4.20
CA ARG A 165 6.91 -9.22 -3.95
C ARG A 165 8.22 -9.49 -4.71
N ILE A 166 8.64 -8.50 -5.48
CA ILE A 166 9.87 -8.55 -6.30
C ILE A 166 11.10 -8.44 -5.38
N ASP A 167 12.10 -9.30 -5.62
CA ASP A 167 13.43 -9.20 -5.02
C ASP A 167 14.34 -8.32 -5.90
N GLY A 168 14.40 -7.02 -5.57
CA GLY A 168 15.25 -6.08 -6.31
C GLY A 168 16.74 -6.37 -6.16
N ALA A 169 17.18 -6.82 -4.99
CA ALA A 169 18.60 -7.09 -4.75
C ALA A 169 19.10 -8.30 -5.53
N TYR A 170 18.25 -9.31 -5.73
CA TYR A 170 18.57 -10.42 -6.63
C TYR A 170 18.71 -9.94 -8.08
N GLY A 171 17.78 -9.11 -8.56
CA GLY A 171 17.83 -8.57 -9.93
C GLY A 171 19.11 -7.77 -10.21
N ASP A 172 19.52 -6.91 -9.28
CA ASP A 172 20.76 -6.12 -9.40
C ASP A 172 22.03 -7.00 -9.42
N ARG A 173 22.01 -8.14 -8.71
CA ARG A 173 23.13 -9.09 -8.65
C ARG A 173 23.16 -10.05 -9.84
N ASN A 174 22.01 -10.30 -10.48
CA ASN A 174 21.82 -11.26 -11.56
C ASN A 174 21.23 -10.54 -12.79
N LEU A 175 22.01 -9.61 -13.33
CA LEU A 175 21.54 -8.69 -14.36
C LEU A 175 21.22 -9.42 -15.68
N VAL A 176 19.94 -9.62 -15.96
CA VAL A 176 19.41 -10.15 -17.22
C VAL A 176 18.52 -9.08 -17.86
N CYS A 177 19.00 -8.45 -18.93
CA CYS A 177 18.31 -7.36 -19.64
C CYS A 177 17.85 -7.72 -21.06
N ALA A 178 17.93 -9.00 -21.41
CA ALA A 178 17.42 -9.56 -22.65
C ALA A 178 16.44 -10.68 -22.30
N CYS A 179 15.50 -10.97 -23.20
CA CYS A 179 14.65 -12.14 -23.04
C CYS A 179 15.52 -13.38 -22.92
N GLU A 180 15.20 -14.24 -21.97
CA GLU A 180 15.79 -15.57 -21.95
C GLU A 180 15.39 -16.32 -23.24
N PRO A 181 16.25 -17.23 -23.73
CA PRO A 181 15.88 -18.11 -24.82
C PRO A 181 14.56 -18.81 -24.51
N ILE A 182 13.73 -19.06 -25.54
CA ILE A 182 12.41 -19.70 -25.36
C ILE A 182 12.55 -21.04 -24.63
N GLU A 183 13.68 -21.72 -24.81
CA GLU A 183 14.04 -22.98 -24.16
C GLU A 183 14.13 -22.85 -22.64
N ALA A 184 14.56 -21.70 -22.10
CA ALA A 184 14.61 -21.43 -20.67
C ALA A 184 13.23 -21.05 -20.09
N LEU A 185 12.33 -20.53 -20.93
CA LEU A 185 10.96 -20.16 -20.57
C LEU A 185 9.94 -21.30 -20.75
N ALA A 186 10.37 -22.44 -21.31
CA ALA A 186 9.53 -23.62 -21.53
C ALA A 186 9.24 -24.34 -20.20
N ILE A 187 8.34 -23.76 -19.40
CA ILE A 187 7.78 -24.40 -18.21
C ILE A 187 6.68 -25.36 -18.69
N ASN A 188 7.08 -26.53 -19.22
CA ASN A 188 6.31 -27.77 -19.33
C ASN A 188 7.13 -28.81 -20.14
N SER A 189 8.10 -29.44 -19.49
CA SER A 189 8.61 -30.77 -19.87
C SER A 189 8.54 -31.67 -18.65
#